data_AF-C7RC27-F1
#
_entry.id   AF-C7RC27-F1
#
_cell.length_a   1.000
_cell.length_b   1.000
_cell.length_c   1.000
_cell.angle_alpha   90.00
_cell.angle_beta   90.00
_cell.angle_gamma   90.00
#
_symmetry.space_group_name_H-M   'P 1'
#
loop_
_entity.id
_entity.type
_entity.pdbx_description
1 polymer ?
#
loop_
_entity_poly.entity_id
_entity_poly.type
_entity_poly.pdbx_seq_one_letter_code
_entity_poly.pdbx_strand_id
1 'polypeptide(L)'
;MKDILNFNKMVTPIIIQVIFWVGVLGIFITAFQYNFLQGILMIIFGTLIWRVYCELMIVIFQINKNVRILAEGKSSSGNSPSDSENI
;
A
#
# COMPACT_ATOMS: atom_id res chain seq x y z
N MET A 1 18.91 -9.43 12.19
CA MET A 1 18.65 -8.11 11.56
C MET A 1 18.48 -8.25 10.04
N LYS A 2 17.56 -9.09 9.56
CA LYS A 2 17.23 -9.24 8.12
C LYS A 2 15.72 -9.16 7.83
N ASP A 3 14.89 -9.13 8.86
CA ASP A 3 13.43 -9.01 8.71
C ASP A 3 12.92 -7.58 8.48
N ILE A 4 13.75 -6.56 8.73
CA ILE A 4 13.39 -5.15 8.48
C ILE A 4 13.44 -4.81 6.97
N LEU A 5 13.95 -5.72 6.12
CA LEU A 5 13.93 -5.55 4.66
C LEU A 5 12.71 -6.20 3.99
N ASN A 6 11.96 -7.04 4.71
CA ASN A 6 10.62 -7.47 4.29
C ASN A 6 9.50 -6.57 4.81
N PHE A 7 9.84 -5.58 5.65
CA PHE A 7 8.89 -4.64 6.25
C PHE A 7 8.10 -3.87 5.17
N ASN A 8 8.67 -3.46 4.04
CA ASN A 8 7.89 -2.73 3.03
C ASN A 8 6.70 -3.53 2.45
N LYS A 9 6.67 -4.88 2.49
CA LYS A 9 5.47 -5.62 2.01
C LYS A 9 4.33 -5.62 3.04
N MET A 10 4.61 -5.29 4.29
CA MET A 10 3.64 -5.34 5.40
C MET A 10 3.43 -3.98 6.09
N VAL A 11 4.40 -3.08 6.08
CA VAL A 11 4.32 -1.73 6.68
C VAL A 11 3.40 -0.83 5.88
N THR A 12 3.53 -0.78 4.56
CA THR A 12 2.64 0.04 3.72
C THR A 12 1.18 -0.33 3.93
N PRO A 13 0.76 -1.61 3.93
CA PRO A 13 -0.63 -1.94 4.25
C PRO A 13 -0.99 -1.61 5.72
N ILE A 14 -0.09 -1.80 6.69
CA ILE A 14 -0.33 -1.44 8.10
C ILE A 14 -0.53 0.07 8.30
N ILE A 15 0.28 0.91 7.65
CA ILE A 15 0.21 2.38 7.78
C ILE A 15 -1.13 2.91 7.22
N ILE A 16 -1.56 2.35 6.09
CA ILE A 16 -2.87 2.66 5.47
C ILE A 16 -4.00 2.24 6.40
N GLN A 17 -3.88 1.08 7.06
CA GLN A 17 -4.88 0.56 7.98
C GLN A 17 -5.05 1.44 9.24
N VAL A 18 -3.95 1.99 9.76
CA VAL A 18 -3.99 2.97 10.87
C VAL A 18 -4.66 4.27 10.44
N ILE A 19 -4.30 4.80 9.26
CA ILE A 19 -4.93 5.99 8.67
C ILE A 19 -6.43 5.76 8.43
N PHE A 20 -6.82 4.56 7.99
CA PHE A 20 -8.22 4.19 7.81
C PHE A 20 -9.02 4.28 9.11
N TRP A 21 -8.47 3.73 10.20
CA TRP A 21 -9.15 3.75 11.48
C TRP A 21 -9.33 5.17 12.02
N VAL A 22 -8.34 6.05 11.83
CA VAL A 22 -8.43 7.48 12.16
C VAL A 22 -9.48 8.20 11.30
N GLY A 23 -9.54 7.90 9.99
CA GLY A 23 -10.55 8.44 9.08
C GLY A 23 -11.97 8.03 9.47
N VAL A 24 -12.18 6.75 9.80
CA VAL A 24 -13.46 6.24 10.30
C VAL A 24 -13.85 6.88 11.63
N LEU A 25 -12.90 7.06 12.57
CA LEU A 25 -13.16 7.77 13.82
C LEU A 25 -13.62 9.21 13.56
N GLY A 26 -12.97 9.92 12.65
CA GLY A 26 -13.34 11.29 12.26
C GLY A 26 -14.73 11.36 11.65
N ILE A 27 -15.09 10.42 10.78
CA ILE A 27 -16.44 10.32 10.19
C ILE A 27 -17.48 10.03 11.28
N PHE A 28 -17.16 9.20 12.27
CA PHE A 28 -18.07 8.87 13.37
C PHE A 28 -18.34 10.09 14.28
N ILE A 29 -17.30 10.89 14.58
CA ILE A 29 -17.42 12.11 15.40
C ILE A 29 -18.20 13.19 14.64
N THR A 30 -17.89 13.38 13.36
CA THR A 30 -18.56 14.39 12.53
C THR A 30 -20.01 14.04 12.23
N ALA A 31 -20.36 12.75 12.12
CA ALA A 31 -21.73 12.30 11.95
C ALA A 31 -22.65 12.68 13.13
N PHE A 32 -22.11 12.85 14.34
CA PHE A 32 -22.85 13.36 15.50
C PHE A 32 -23.12 14.88 15.45
N GLN A 33 -22.36 15.62 14.64
CA GLN A 33 -22.45 17.08 14.50
C GLN A 33 -23.31 17.52 13.31
N TYR A 34 -23.53 16.64 12.33
CA TYR A 34 -24.33 16.92 11.14
C TYR A 34 -25.76 16.37 11.26
N ASN A 35 -26.69 16.94 10.48
CA ASN A 35 -28.08 16.47 10.40
C ASN A 35 -28.14 14.99 10.00
N PHE A 36 -29.07 14.23 10.60
CA PHE A 36 -29.22 12.77 10.43
C PHE A 36 -29.24 12.31 8.96
N LEU A 37 -29.88 13.11 8.09
CA LEU A 37 -30.01 12.81 6.66
C LEU A 37 -28.71 13.03 5.86
N GLN A 38 -27.89 14.01 6.27
CA GLN A 38 -26.63 14.33 5.62
C GLN A 38 -25.50 13.42 6.13
N GLY A 39 -25.55 13.06 7.42
CA GLY A 39 -24.64 12.10 8.05
C GLY A 39 -24.72 10.70 7.44
N ILE A 40 -25.93 10.18 7.18
CA ILE A 40 -26.08 8.83 6.60
C ILE A 40 -25.51 8.73 5.18
N LEU A 41 -25.69 9.79 4.39
CA LEU A 41 -25.21 9.87 3.01
C LEU A 41 -23.67 9.97 2.99
N MET A 42 -23.09 10.71 3.93
CA MET A 42 -21.65 10.84 4.11
C MET A 42 -20.99 9.55 4.64
N ILE A 43 -21.64 8.80 5.53
CA ILE A 43 -21.12 7.51 6.03
C ILE A 43 -20.99 6.51 4.88
N ILE A 44 -22.03 6.38 4.04
CA ILE A 44 -22.01 5.44 2.92
C ILE A 44 -20.99 5.86 1.86
N PHE A 45 -21.10 7.08 1.33
CA PHE A 45 -20.17 7.54 0.29
C PHE A 45 -18.75 7.71 0.81
N GLY A 46 -18.57 8.23 2.02
CA GLY A 46 -17.26 8.43 2.64
C GLY A 46 -16.54 7.11 2.91
N THR A 47 -17.23 6.12 3.48
CA THR A 47 -16.62 4.80 3.73
C THR A 47 -16.33 4.06 2.43
N LEU A 48 -17.21 4.18 1.42
CA LEU A 48 -17.03 3.54 0.11
C LEU A 48 -15.82 4.13 -0.63
N ILE A 49 -15.76 5.45 -0.77
CA ILE A 49 -14.65 6.15 -1.44
C ILE A 49 -13.34 5.86 -0.72
N TRP A 50 -13.35 5.93 0.61
CA TRP A 50 -12.16 5.70 1.43
C TRP A 50 -11.64 4.26 1.32
N ARG A 51 -12.53 3.26 1.24
CA ARG A 51 -12.15 1.86 0.94
C ARG A 51 -11.44 1.74 -0.40
N VAL A 52 -12.07 2.27 -1.46
CA VAL A 52 -11.53 2.20 -2.82
C VAL A 52 -10.17 2.90 -2.90
N TYR A 53 -10.02 4.04 -2.23
CA TYR A 53 -8.77 4.79 -2.20
C TYR A 53 -7.64 4.00 -1.49
N CYS A 54 -7.94 3.39 -0.34
CA CYS A 54 -6.99 2.56 0.38
C CYS A 54 -6.57 1.32 -0.44
N GLU A 55 -7.50 0.66 -1.13
CA GLU A 55 -7.22 -0.47 -2.01
C GLU A 55 -6.32 -0.04 -3.18
N LEU A 56 -6.61 1.08 -3.84
CA LEU A 56 -5.81 1.59 -4.96
C LEU A 56 -4.37 1.90 -4.55
N MET A 57 -4.17 2.51 -3.38
CA MET A 57 -2.84 2.82 -2.84
C MET A 57 -2.01 1.56 -2.60
N ILE A 58 -2.63 0.51 -2.05
CA ILE A 58 -1.97 -0.77 -1.82
C ILE A 58 -1.60 -1.43 -3.15
N VAL A 59 -2.49 -1.40 -4.14
CA VAL A 59 -2.27 -2.01 -5.46
C VAL A 59 -1.09 -1.37 -6.19
N ILE A 60 -1.00 -0.04 -6.22
CA ILE A 60 0.11 0.67 -6.89
C ILE A 60 1.45 0.32 -6.24
N PHE A 61 1.48 0.28 -4.90
CA PHE A 61 2.69 -0.07 -4.17
C PHE A 61 3.12 -1.53 -4.43
N GLN A 62 2.16 -2.44 -4.57
CA GLN A 62 2.43 -3.83 -4.89
C GLN A 62 2.99 -4.01 -6.31
N ILE A 63 2.48 -3.24 -7.27
CA ILE A 63 3.03 -3.19 -8.64
C ILE A 63 4.48 -2.68 -8.62
N ASN A 64 4.75 -1.57 -7.92
CA ASN A 64 6.10 -1.01 -7.85
C ASN A 64 7.13 -1.99 -7.27
N LYS A 65 6.71 -2.78 -6.28
CA LYS A 65 7.53 -3.86 -5.72
C LYS A 65 7.79 -4.99 -6.72
N ASN A 66 6.78 -5.40 -7.48
CA ASN A 66 6.93 -6.45 -8.47
C ASN A 66 7.86 -6.02 -9.62
N VAL A 67 7.76 -4.77 -10.08
CA VAL A 67 8.65 -4.23 -11.12
C VAL A 67 10.11 -4.19 -10.65
N ARG A 68 10.36 -3.81 -9.39
CA ARG A 68 11.71 -3.79 -8.81
C ARG A 68 12.34 -5.20 -8.74
N ILE A 69 11.54 -6.21 -8.40
CA ILE A 69 11.99 -7.62 -8.39
C ILE A 69 12.35 -8.11 -9.80
N LEU A 70 11.60 -7.72 -10.83
CA LEU A 70 11.89 -8.09 -12.22
C LEU A 70 13.16 -7.41 -12.76
N ALA A 71 13.41 -6.17 -12.34
CA ALA A 71 14.65 -5.46 -12.69
C ALA A 71 15.89 -6.11 -12.05
N GLU A 72 15.81 -6.49 -10.77
CA GLU A 72 16.91 -7.19 -10.05
C GLU A 72 17.13 -8.64 -10.54
N GLY A 73 16.06 -9.33 -10.97
CA GLY A 73 16.15 -10.65 -11.59
C GLY A 73 16.96 -10.67 -12.89
N LYS A 74 17.03 -9.54 -13.61
CA LYS A 74 17.86 -9.40 -14.82
C LYS A 74 19.33 -9.07 -14.50
N SER A 75 19.62 -8.46 -13.35
CA SER A 75 20.97 -8.11 -12.90
C SER A 75 21.79 -9.34 -12.44
N SER A 76 21.12 -10.36 -11.89
CA SER A 76 21.79 -11.60 -11.45
C SER A 76 21.98 -12.64 -12.55
N SER A 77 21.39 -12.42 -13.74
CA SER A 77 21.63 -13.26 -14.93
C SER A 77 22.63 -12.62 -15.92
N GLY A 78 23.25 -11.49 -15.54
CA GLY A 78 24.21 -10.76 -16.37
C GLY A 78 25.64 -10.76 -15.84
N ASN A 79 25.93 -11.48 -14.75
CA ASN A 79 27.29 -11.67 -14.27
C ASN A 79 27.51 -13.11 -13.78
N SER A 80 27.35 -14.06 -14.72
CA SER A 80 28.36 -15.11 -14.81
C SER A 80 29.36 -14.64 -15.88
N PRO A 81 30.63 -14.44 -15.50
CA PRO A 81 31.70 -14.06 -16.41
C PRO A 81 31.81 -15.07 -17.54
N SER A 82 32.16 -14.55 -18.70
CA SER A 82 33.02 -15.24 -19.65
C SER A 82 34.34 -15.65 -18.95
N ASP A 83 34.32 -16.69 -18.12
CA ASP A 83 35.51 -17.43 -17.68
C ASP A 83 35.91 -18.43 -18.79
N SER A 84 36.15 -17.89 -19.98
CA SER A 84 36.81 -18.58 -21.08
C SER A 84 37.77 -17.64 -21.82
N GLU A 85 38.45 -16.73 -21.10
CA GLU A 85 39.48 -15.90 -21.73
C GLU A 85 40.52 -15.36 -20.73
N ASN A 86 41.33 -16.25 -20.13
CA ASN A 86 42.79 -16.08 -20.05
C ASN A 86 43.46 -17.24 -19.28
N ILE A 87 44.26 -17.99 -20.04
CA ILE A 87 45.40 -18.86 -19.65
C ILE A 87 45.07 -20.21 -19.03
#